data_AF-A0A8T5NHX8-F1
#
_entry.id   AF-A0A8T5NHX8-F1
#
_cell.length_a   1.000
_cell.length_b   1.000
_cell.length_c   1.000
_cell.angle_alpha   90.00
_cell.angle_beta   90.00
_cell.angle_gamma   90.00
#
_symmetry.space_group_name_H-M   'P 1'
#
loop_
_entity.id
_entity.type
_entity.pdbx_description
1 polymer ?
#
loop_
_entity_poly.entity_id
_entity_poly.type
_entity_poly.pdbx_seq_one_letter_code
_entity_poly.pdbx_strand_id
1 'polypeptide(L)'
;MQMRSRTLFRIALALCILVSNASASYAGDKPPNTVFHDKVEGRIFFSLGDSRYSGVINYNETYAVNFDVGMPKNAKVKLARLYAYYVWSKDGNIGVYPTMEIIDDDGILTEAANYTDNKGFVGLYDFFSGVNVYDVTNRVGENYQAAIKNADGNGSTFCMQGMGLLVIYECEECTL
;
A
#
# COMPACT_ATOMS: atom_id res chain seq x y z
N MET A 1 51.83 12.57 35.95
CA MET A 1 50.75 11.63 35.61
C MET A 1 49.46 12.40 35.32
N GLN A 2 49.38 13.11 34.18
CA GLN A 2 48.21 13.97 33.87
C GLN A 2 47.86 14.02 32.36
N MET A 3 48.62 13.32 31.50
CA MET A 3 48.46 13.34 30.04
C MET A 3 47.51 12.27 29.49
N ARG A 4 47.21 11.17 30.22
CA ARG A 4 46.35 10.08 29.71
C ARG A 4 44.87 10.44 29.62
N SER A 5 44.37 11.29 30.54
CA SER A 5 42.95 11.67 30.63
C SER A 5 42.48 12.54 29.44
N ARG A 6 43.35 13.45 28.96
CA ARG A 6 43.00 14.36 27.85
C ARG A 6 42.90 13.65 26.49
N THR A 7 43.73 12.62 26.27
CA THR A 7 43.69 11.84 25.03
C THR A 7 42.47 10.93 24.98
N LEU A 8 42.13 10.27 26.09
CA LEU A 8 40.91 9.47 26.21
C LEU A 8 39.64 10.30 26.01
N PHE A 9 39.59 11.51 26.58
CA PHE A 9 38.47 12.43 26.40
C PHE A 9 38.32 12.91 24.95
N ARG A 10 39.44 13.18 24.25
CA ARG A 10 39.43 13.55 22.82
C ARG A 10 39.00 12.40 21.91
N ILE A 11 39.40 11.17 22.22
CA ILE A 11 38.96 9.97 21.49
C ILE A 11 37.47 9.72 21.72
N ALA A 12 36.97 9.85 22.95
CA ALA A 12 35.56 9.71 23.27
C ALA A 12 34.70 10.77 22.56
N LEU A 13 35.16 12.03 22.53
CA LEU A 13 34.46 13.11 21.84
C LEU A 13 34.45 12.91 20.31
N ALA A 14 35.54 12.40 19.73
CA ALA A 14 35.60 12.06 18.30
C ALA A 14 34.67 10.88 17.94
N LEU A 15 34.51 9.89 18.83
CA LEU A 15 33.55 8.79 18.68
C LEU A 15 32.10 9.25 18.77
N CYS A 16 31.78 10.25 19.60
CA CYS A 16 30.44 10.83 19.67
C CYS A 16 30.02 11.58 18.39
N ILE A 17 30.97 12.06 17.58
CA ILE A 17 30.70 12.73 16.29
C ILE A 17 30.44 11.71 15.16
N LEU A 18 30.84 10.45 15.35
CA LEU A 18 30.58 9.35 14.40
C LEU A 18 29.26 8.63 14.64
N VAL A 19 28.49 9.03 15.65
CA VAL A 19 27.15 8.50 15.87
C VAL A 19 26.23 9.17 14.85
N SER A 20 26.17 8.61 13.64
CA SER A 20 25.12 8.95 12.68
C SER A 20 23.78 8.80 13.40
N ASN A 21 22.95 9.83 13.39
CA ASN A 21 21.55 9.65 13.76
C ASN A 21 21.03 8.51 12.90
N ALA A 22 20.73 7.37 13.53
CA ALA A 22 19.97 6.30 12.89
C ALA A 22 18.56 6.88 12.69
N SER A 23 18.39 7.65 11.62
CA SER A 23 17.07 7.98 11.12
C SER A 23 16.52 6.65 10.62
N ALA A 24 15.49 6.16 11.31
CA ALA A 24 14.69 5.06 10.80
C ALA A 24 14.03 5.56 9.51
N SER A 25 14.65 5.28 8.38
CA SER A 25 14.06 5.47 7.06
C SER A 25 13.46 4.14 6.65
N TYR A 26 12.20 4.15 6.25
CA TYR A 26 11.62 2.99 5.56
C TYR A 26 12.35 2.80 4.22
N ALA A 27 12.54 1.54 3.83
CA ALA A 27 13.13 1.17 2.56
C ALA A 27 12.05 0.54 1.68
N GLY A 28 11.70 1.25 0.61
CA GLY A 28 10.81 0.74 -0.42
C GLY A 28 11.59 -0.12 -1.42
N ASP A 29 10.93 -1.17 -1.91
CA ASP A 29 11.52 -2.15 -2.81
C ASP A 29 11.64 -1.68 -4.27
N LYS A 30 10.79 -0.74 -4.69
CA LYS A 30 10.69 -0.26 -6.08
C LYS A 30 10.41 1.25 -6.16
N PRO A 31 10.97 1.96 -7.16
CA PRO A 31 10.61 3.35 -7.42
C PRO A 31 9.19 3.46 -8.02
N PRO A 32 8.48 4.59 -7.83
CA PRO A 32 7.23 4.86 -8.53
C PRO A 32 7.42 4.95 -10.05
N ASN A 33 6.41 4.53 -10.80
CA ASN A 33 6.40 4.58 -12.26
C ASN A 33 5.16 5.30 -12.79
N THR A 34 5.29 6.02 -13.90
CA THR A 34 4.15 6.62 -14.60
C THR A 34 3.33 5.52 -15.28
N VAL A 35 2.09 5.31 -14.83
CA VAL A 35 1.17 4.27 -15.36
C VAL A 35 0.15 4.80 -16.35
N PHE A 36 -0.05 6.13 -16.40
CA PHE A 36 -0.98 6.78 -17.30
C PHE A 36 -0.54 8.23 -17.53
N HIS A 37 -0.60 8.67 -18.79
CA HIS A 37 -0.36 10.04 -19.19
C HIS A 37 -1.21 10.34 -20.43
N ASP A 38 -2.19 11.23 -20.28
CA ASP A 38 -3.04 11.68 -21.38
C ASP A 38 -3.70 13.02 -21.01
N LYS A 39 -4.29 13.70 -22.00
CA LYS A 39 -5.22 14.80 -21.78
C LYS A 39 -6.64 14.23 -21.73
N VAL A 40 -7.28 14.34 -20.57
CA VAL A 40 -8.66 13.85 -20.35
C VAL A 40 -9.58 15.03 -20.04
N GLU A 41 -10.60 15.24 -20.88
CA GLU A 41 -11.69 16.18 -20.60
C GLU A 41 -12.73 15.45 -19.73
N GLY A 42 -12.59 15.57 -18.41
CA GLY A 42 -13.43 14.84 -17.46
C GLY A 42 -13.01 15.03 -16.01
N ARG A 43 -13.16 14.00 -15.18
CA ARG A 43 -12.89 14.06 -13.73
C ARG A 43 -11.99 12.93 -13.24
N ILE A 44 -11.40 13.19 -12.08
CA ILE A 44 -10.71 12.19 -11.26
C ILE A 44 -11.54 11.96 -10.01
N PHE A 45 -11.88 10.70 -9.75
CA PHE A 45 -12.44 10.25 -8.49
C PHE A 45 -11.36 9.48 -7.72
N PHE A 46 -11.21 9.80 -6.44
CA PHE A 46 -10.46 8.98 -5.51
C PHE A 46 -11.21 8.90 -4.18
N SER A 47 -11.37 7.69 -3.67
CA SER A 47 -11.99 7.47 -2.35
C SER A 47 -11.42 6.22 -1.70
N LEU A 48 -11.43 6.20 -0.36
CA LEU A 48 -11.19 4.99 0.43
C LEU A 48 -12.48 4.17 0.63
N GLY A 49 -13.61 4.64 0.10
CA GLY A 49 -14.90 3.99 0.32
C GLY A 49 -15.28 3.94 1.80
N ASP A 50 -15.85 2.82 2.23
CA ASP A 50 -16.11 2.51 3.64
C ASP A 50 -14.94 1.76 4.34
N SER A 51 -13.72 1.91 3.80
CA SER A 51 -12.53 1.26 4.35
C SER A 51 -12.30 1.58 5.83
N ARG A 52 -11.78 0.58 6.54
CA ARG A 52 -11.32 0.68 7.92
C ARG A 52 -10.10 -0.21 8.12
N TYR A 53 -9.32 0.09 9.15
CA TYR A 53 -8.28 -0.83 9.59
C TYR A 53 -8.91 -2.18 9.97
N SER A 54 -8.44 -3.28 9.36
CA SER A 54 -9.08 -4.59 9.54
C SER A 54 -8.67 -5.30 10.84
N GLY A 55 -7.52 -4.95 11.41
CA GLY A 55 -6.80 -5.88 12.27
C GLY A 55 -6.23 -7.06 11.48
N VAL A 56 -5.78 -8.10 12.18
CA VAL A 56 -5.13 -9.27 11.56
C VAL A 56 -6.13 -10.04 10.70
N ILE A 57 -5.73 -10.36 9.47
CA ILE A 57 -6.43 -11.24 8.55
C ILE A 57 -5.68 -12.57 8.47
N ASN A 58 -6.31 -13.62 8.98
CA ASN A 58 -5.83 -15.00 8.92
C ASN A 58 -6.21 -15.66 7.60
N TYR A 59 -5.63 -16.84 7.32
CA TYR A 59 -5.98 -17.64 6.16
C TYR A 59 -7.51 -17.80 6.00
N ASN A 60 -8.01 -17.59 4.78
CA ASN A 60 -9.43 -17.58 4.41
C ASN A 60 -10.32 -16.48 5.03
N GLU A 61 -9.79 -15.61 5.89
CA GLU A 61 -10.54 -14.43 6.30
C GLU A 61 -10.58 -13.40 5.17
N THR A 62 -11.65 -12.62 5.17
CA THR A 62 -11.95 -11.65 4.11
C THR A 62 -12.14 -10.24 4.67
N TYR A 63 -11.83 -9.25 3.82
CA TYR A 63 -12.04 -7.83 4.09
C TYR A 63 -12.63 -7.19 2.84
N ALA A 64 -13.84 -6.64 2.95
CA ALA A 64 -14.59 -6.05 1.84
C ALA A 64 -14.74 -4.53 2.02
N VAL A 65 -14.74 -3.81 0.90
CA VAL A 65 -14.94 -2.36 0.84
C VAL A 65 -15.91 -2.02 -0.29
N ASN A 66 -16.78 -1.06 0.00
CA ASN A 66 -17.72 -0.47 -0.94
C ASN A 66 -17.28 0.95 -1.32
N PHE A 67 -17.39 1.27 -2.59
CA PHE A 67 -17.12 2.59 -3.15
C PHE A 67 -18.37 3.11 -3.86
N ASP A 68 -18.89 4.24 -3.40
CA ASP A 68 -19.88 5.04 -4.12
C ASP A 68 -19.12 6.03 -5.01
N VAL A 69 -19.05 5.74 -6.32
CA VAL A 69 -18.28 6.54 -7.28
C VAL A 69 -19.11 7.73 -7.77
N GLY A 70 -20.44 7.58 -7.81
CA GLY A 70 -21.36 8.61 -8.31
C GLY A 70 -21.08 9.02 -9.76
N MET A 71 -20.51 8.11 -10.56
CA MET A 71 -20.08 8.41 -11.93
C MET A 71 -21.31 8.60 -12.85
N PRO A 72 -21.34 9.62 -13.73
CA PRO A 72 -22.44 9.80 -14.68
C PRO A 72 -22.60 8.58 -15.61
N LYS A 73 -23.84 8.26 -15.98
CA LYS A 73 -24.19 7.07 -16.79
C LYS A 73 -23.50 7.01 -18.16
N ASN A 74 -23.14 8.16 -18.73
CA ASN A 74 -22.44 8.29 -20.01
C ASN A 74 -20.93 8.55 -19.87
N ALA A 75 -20.39 8.48 -18.65
CA ALA A 75 -18.97 8.62 -18.44
C ALA A 75 -18.19 7.45 -19.05
N LYS A 76 -17.00 7.75 -19.56
CA LYS A 76 -16.11 6.74 -20.14
C LYS A 76 -14.85 6.64 -19.29
N VAL A 77 -14.69 5.52 -18.59
CA VAL A 77 -13.49 5.25 -17.80
C VAL A 77 -12.28 5.15 -18.71
N LYS A 78 -11.22 5.90 -18.37
CA LYS A 78 -9.93 5.93 -19.06
C LYS A 78 -8.87 5.14 -18.31
N LEU A 79 -8.95 5.15 -16.99
CA LEU A 79 -8.10 4.39 -16.09
C LEU A 79 -8.88 4.15 -14.80
N ALA A 80 -8.84 2.93 -14.26
CA ALA A 80 -9.18 2.71 -12.87
C ALA A 80 -8.21 1.75 -12.17
N ARG A 81 -7.83 2.10 -10.94
CA ARG A 81 -6.90 1.36 -10.11
C ARG A 81 -7.49 1.15 -8.72
N LEU A 82 -7.52 -0.11 -8.29
CA LEU A 82 -7.79 -0.46 -6.89
C LEU A 82 -6.44 -0.65 -6.18
N TYR A 83 -6.25 0.05 -5.07
CA TYR A 83 -5.07 0.02 -4.24
C TYR A 83 -5.39 -0.68 -2.93
N ALA A 84 -4.79 -1.84 -2.67
CA ALA A 84 -4.91 -2.58 -1.43
C ALA A 84 -3.72 -2.26 -0.51
N TYR A 85 -3.95 -1.38 0.46
CA TYR A 85 -2.92 -0.93 1.40
C TYR A 85 -2.82 -1.88 2.59
N TYR A 86 -1.68 -2.52 2.77
CA TYR A 86 -1.45 -3.49 3.83
C TYR A 86 -0.32 -3.09 4.76
N VAL A 87 -0.38 -3.62 5.98
CA VAL A 87 0.61 -3.42 7.03
C VAL A 87 0.76 -4.71 7.83
N TRP A 88 1.86 -4.84 8.58
CA TRP A 88 2.11 -5.98 9.47
C TRP A 88 2.12 -7.35 8.75
N SER A 89 2.51 -7.42 7.48
CA SER A 89 2.57 -8.69 6.75
C SER A 89 3.75 -9.54 7.21
N LYS A 90 3.45 -10.73 7.72
CA LYS A 90 4.41 -11.59 8.42
C LYS A 90 4.02 -13.06 8.42
N ASP A 91 5.03 -13.91 8.50
CA ASP A 91 4.93 -15.29 8.97
C ASP A 91 5.73 -15.41 10.29
N GLY A 92 5.03 -15.69 11.39
CA GLY A 92 5.60 -15.63 12.73
C GLY A 92 6.20 -14.25 13.05
N ASN A 93 7.55 -14.20 13.06
CA ASN A 93 8.36 -13.00 13.31
C ASN A 93 9.19 -12.57 12.09
N ILE A 94 8.86 -13.07 10.90
CA ILE A 94 9.55 -12.76 9.66
C ILE A 94 8.59 -11.96 8.77
N GLY A 95 9.04 -10.81 8.26
CA GLY A 95 8.30 -10.06 7.26
C GLY A 95 8.22 -10.85 5.95
N VAL A 96 7.03 -10.95 5.37
CA VAL A 96 6.79 -11.66 4.11
C VAL A 96 5.88 -10.82 3.21
N TYR A 97 5.94 -11.06 1.90
CA TYR A 97 4.97 -10.46 0.99
C TYR A 97 3.60 -11.12 1.23
N PRO A 98 2.51 -10.35 1.30
CA PRO A 98 1.19 -10.91 1.53
C PRO A 98 0.70 -11.69 0.31
N THR A 99 0.04 -12.82 0.55
CA THR A 99 -0.67 -13.58 -0.51
C THR A 99 -2.14 -13.18 -0.50
N MET A 100 -2.52 -12.27 -1.41
CA MET A 100 -3.88 -11.75 -1.51
C MET A 100 -4.58 -12.29 -2.77
N GLU A 101 -5.82 -12.75 -2.59
CA GLU A 101 -6.77 -12.91 -3.70
C GLU A 101 -7.80 -11.79 -3.58
N ILE A 102 -7.90 -10.92 -4.59
CA ILE A 102 -8.94 -9.88 -4.64
C ILE A 102 -10.02 -10.30 -5.64
N ILE A 103 -11.27 -10.14 -5.22
CA ILE A 103 -12.45 -10.52 -5.97
C ILE A 103 -13.40 -9.31 -6.02
N ASP A 104 -13.95 -9.05 -7.19
CA ASP A 104 -15.13 -8.20 -7.38
C ASP A 104 -16.28 -8.99 -8.03
N ASP A 105 -17.34 -8.30 -8.43
CA ASP A 105 -18.51 -8.91 -9.06
C ASP A 105 -18.17 -9.67 -10.37
N ASP A 106 -17.10 -9.26 -11.06
CA ASP A 106 -16.60 -9.88 -12.29
C ASP A 106 -15.53 -10.96 -12.02
N GLY A 107 -15.28 -11.30 -10.75
CA GLY A 107 -14.39 -12.38 -10.32
C GLY A 107 -13.00 -11.91 -9.85
N ILE A 108 -12.00 -12.79 -9.95
CA ILE A 108 -10.65 -12.54 -9.42
C ILE A 108 -9.95 -11.44 -10.24
N LEU A 109 -9.34 -10.49 -9.54
CA LEU A 109 -8.56 -9.40 -10.12
C LEU A 109 -7.14 -9.83 -10.43
N THR A 110 -6.57 -9.23 -11.47
CA THR A 110 -5.14 -9.37 -11.80
C THR A 110 -4.35 -8.22 -11.20
N GLU A 111 -3.30 -8.55 -10.46
CA GLU A 111 -2.37 -7.54 -9.93
C GLU A 111 -1.64 -6.84 -11.09
N ALA A 112 -1.63 -5.51 -11.05
CA ALA A 112 -0.95 -4.65 -12.00
C ALA A 112 0.44 -4.20 -11.50
N ALA A 113 0.59 -4.02 -10.19
CA ALA A 113 1.86 -3.68 -9.55
C ALA A 113 1.81 -3.98 -8.05
N ASN A 114 2.98 -4.06 -7.41
CA ASN A 114 3.12 -4.07 -5.97
C ASN A 114 4.32 -3.23 -5.52
N TYR A 115 4.19 -2.59 -4.38
CA TYR A 115 5.23 -1.79 -3.73
C TYR A 115 5.27 -2.15 -2.26
N THR A 116 6.44 -2.57 -1.79
CA THR A 116 6.65 -3.08 -0.44
C THR A 116 7.72 -2.25 0.27
N ASP A 117 7.38 -1.82 1.47
CA ASP A 117 8.27 -1.15 2.40
C ASP A 117 8.60 -2.08 3.57
N ASN A 118 9.83 -1.98 4.05
CA ASN A 118 10.24 -2.52 5.35
C ASN A 118 11.01 -1.45 6.14
N LYS A 119 11.48 -1.77 7.34
CA LYS A 119 12.20 -0.80 8.18
C LYS A 119 13.56 -0.38 7.60
N GLY A 120 14.07 -1.07 6.58
CA GLY A 120 15.39 -0.81 6.01
C GLY A 120 16.57 -1.22 6.91
N PHE A 121 16.30 -1.79 8.09
CA PHE A 121 17.30 -2.36 8.99
C PHE A 121 16.72 -3.55 9.76
N VAL A 122 17.56 -4.51 10.11
CA VAL A 122 17.16 -5.68 10.89
C VAL A 122 16.77 -5.24 12.30
N GLY A 123 15.54 -5.54 12.72
CA GLY A 123 15.03 -5.20 14.05
C GLY A 123 13.75 -5.95 14.40
N LEU A 124 13.30 -5.81 15.65
CA LEU A 124 12.02 -6.36 16.08
C LEU A 124 10.89 -5.77 15.24
N TYR A 125 9.95 -6.62 14.82
CA TYR A 125 8.80 -6.22 13.99
C TYR A 125 9.21 -5.57 12.66
N ASP A 126 10.30 -6.01 12.03
CA ASP A 126 10.61 -5.68 10.64
C ASP A 126 9.69 -6.47 9.69
N PHE A 127 8.41 -6.11 9.71
CA PHE A 127 7.37 -6.70 8.89
C PHE A 127 7.05 -5.81 7.72
N PHE A 128 6.51 -6.41 6.66
CA PHE A 128 6.27 -5.67 5.44
C PHE A 128 4.96 -4.88 5.52
N SER A 129 5.01 -3.69 4.96
CA SER A 129 3.86 -2.85 4.65
C SER A 129 3.93 -2.46 3.18
N GLY A 130 2.82 -2.03 2.58
CA GLY A 130 2.88 -1.67 1.18
C GLY A 130 1.51 -1.54 0.53
N VAL A 131 1.53 -1.63 -0.79
CA VAL A 131 0.33 -1.57 -1.61
C VAL A 131 0.42 -2.52 -2.79
N ASN A 132 -0.61 -3.36 -2.95
CA ASN A 132 -0.85 -4.11 -4.17
C ASN A 132 -1.89 -3.35 -5.00
N VAL A 133 -1.61 -3.17 -6.28
CA VAL A 133 -2.40 -2.36 -7.21
C VAL A 133 -3.03 -3.28 -8.24
N TYR A 134 -4.32 -3.11 -8.51
CA TYR A 134 -5.08 -3.94 -9.44
C TYR A 134 -5.68 -3.08 -10.56
N ASP A 135 -5.72 -3.62 -11.78
CA ASP A 135 -6.40 -2.97 -12.90
C ASP A 135 -7.90 -3.27 -12.86
N VAL A 136 -8.70 -2.23 -12.69
CA VAL A 136 -10.17 -2.32 -12.64
C VAL A 136 -10.81 -1.40 -13.68
N THR A 137 -10.04 -0.94 -14.67
CA THR A 137 -10.47 0.03 -15.69
C THR A 137 -11.77 -0.36 -16.39
N ASN A 138 -11.95 -1.66 -16.66
CA ASN A 138 -13.13 -2.19 -17.35
C ASN A 138 -14.20 -2.77 -16.41
N ARG A 139 -14.06 -2.57 -15.09
CA ARG A 139 -14.91 -3.19 -14.06
C ARG A 139 -15.67 -2.20 -13.18
N VAL A 140 -15.32 -0.91 -13.25
CA VAL A 140 -15.91 0.12 -12.39
C VAL A 140 -17.15 0.75 -13.02
N GLY A 141 -18.25 0.80 -12.26
CA GLY A 141 -19.49 1.50 -12.59
C GLY A 141 -19.81 2.64 -11.62
N GLU A 142 -21.10 2.93 -11.43
CA GLU A 142 -21.58 3.93 -10.44
C GLU A 142 -21.21 3.56 -9.01
N ASN A 143 -21.24 2.26 -8.71
CA ASN A 143 -20.78 1.65 -7.47
C ASN A 143 -19.73 0.60 -7.80
N TYR A 144 -18.81 0.36 -6.87
CA TYR A 144 -17.80 -0.68 -6.99
C TYR A 144 -17.59 -1.34 -5.64
N GLN A 145 -17.53 -2.68 -5.61
CA GLN A 145 -17.20 -3.46 -4.42
C GLN A 145 -16.02 -4.35 -4.73
N ALA A 146 -15.11 -4.48 -3.78
CA ALA A 146 -14.03 -5.46 -3.83
C ALA A 146 -13.82 -6.09 -2.47
N ALA A 147 -13.42 -7.36 -2.46
CA ALA A 147 -13.06 -8.10 -1.27
C ALA A 147 -11.70 -8.76 -1.43
N ILE A 148 -10.86 -8.64 -0.40
CA ILE A 148 -9.60 -9.37 -0.28
C ILE A 148 -9.84 -10.62 0.55
N LYS A 149 -9.21 -11.72 0.16
CA LYS A 149 -9.04 -12.93 0.96
C LYS A 149 -7.55 -13.17 1.17
N ASN A 150 -7.14 -13.49 2.40
CA ASN A 150 -5.80 -14.04 2.63
C ASN A 150 -5.76 -15.48 2.09
N ALA A 151 -4.98 -15.68 1.04
CA ALA A 151 -4.89 -16.94 0.31
C ALA A 151 -3.68 -17.80 0.73
N ASP A 152 -2.90 -17.39 1.73
CA ASP A 152 -1.76 -18.19 2.18
C ASP A 152 -2.18 -19.32 3.14
N GLY A 153 -2.27 -20.53 2.60
CA GLY A 153 -2.53 -21.75 3.38
C GLY A 153 -1.41 -22.14 4.35
N ASN A 154 -0.24 -21.49 4.29
CA ASN A 154 0.88 -21.76 5.21
C ASN A 154 0.84 -20.90 6.48
N GLY A 155 -0.10 -19.95 6.58
CA GLY A 155 -0.39 -19.23 7.82
C GLY A 155 0.25 -17.86 7.96
N SER A 156 0.81 -17.25 6.90
CA SER A 156 1.14 -15.84 6.95
C SER A 156 -0.12 -14.98 7.16
N THR A 157 0.10 -13.83 7.78
CA THR A 157 -0.97 -12.90 8.16
C THR A 157 -0.58 -11.49 7.73
N PHE A 158 -1.58 -10.65 7.55
CA PHE A 158 -1.40 -9.22 7.32
C PHE A 158 -2.62 -8.47 7.87
N CYS A 159 -2.49 -7.16 8.02
CA CYS A 159 -3.62 -6.29 8.28
C CYS A 159 -3.84 -5.38 7.07
N MET A 160 -5.10 -5.10 6.75
CA MET A 160 -5.46 -4.05 5.80
C MET A 160 -5.52 -2.72 6.51
N GLN A 161 -4.76 -1.74 5.99
CA GLN A 161 -4.95 -0.33 6.32
C GLN A 161 -6.23 0.21 5.67
N GLY A 162 -6.56 -0.32 4.48
CA GLY A 162 -7.77 -0.02 3.72
C GLY A 162 -7.59 -0.31 2.23
N MET A 163 -8.65 -0.11 1.44
CA MET A 163 -8.57 -0.08 -0.02
C MET A 163 -8.89 1.32 -0.53
N GLY A 164 -8.19 1.77 -1.57
CA GLY A 164 -8.48 3.02 -2.27
C GLY A 164 -8.81 2.76 -3.73
N LEU A 165 -9.82 3.44 -4.27
CA LEU A 165 -10.20 3.36 -5.67
C LEU A 165 -9.89 4.69 -6.35
N LEU A 166 -9.05 4.66 -7.39
CA LEU A 166 -8.83 5.77 -8.31
C LEU A 166 -9.58 5.48 -9.61
N VAL A 167 -10.33 6.46 -10.10
CA VAL A 167 -10.99 6.41 -11.41
C VAL A 167 -10.73 7.72 -12.14
N ILE A 168 -10.24 7.63 -13.37
CA ILE A 168 -10.13 8.75 -14.31
C ILE A 168 -11.14 8.47 -15.41
N TYR A 169 -12.07 9.39 -15.65
CA TYR A 169 -13.12 9.20 -16.65
C TYR A 169 -13.40 10.48 -17.43
N GLU A 170 -13.73 10.33 -18.71
CA GLU A 170 -14.26 11.38 -19.57
C GLU A 170 -15.75 11.57 -19.29
N CYS A 171 -16.22 12.82 -19.35
CA CYS A 171 -17.64 13.15 -19.20
C CYS A 171 -17.93 14.55 -19.77
N GLU A 172 -19.03 14.66 -20.51
CA GLU A 172 -19.44 15.92 -21.15
C GLU A 172 -20.15 16.89 -20.19
N GLU A 173 -20.81 16.38 -19.15
CA GLU A 173 -21.66 17.15 -18.22
C GLU A 173 -21.18 17.11 -16.76
N CYS A 174 -19.89 16.88 -16.55
CA CYS A 174 -19.29 16.92 -15.22
C CYS A 174 -19.23 18.35 -14.67
N THR A 175 -20.37 18.87 -14.21
CA THR A 175 -20.44 20.17 -13.55
C THR A 175 -19.71 20.15 -12.20
N LEU A 176 -19.02 21.26 -11.90
CA LEU A 176 -18.25 21.52 -10.68
C LEU A 176 -19.15 21.55 -9.43
#